data_AF-A0A5B7G130-F1
#
_entry.id   AF-A0A5B7G130-F1
#
_cell.length_a   1.000
_cell.length_b   1.000
_cell.length_c   1.000
_cell.angle_alpha   90.00
_cell.angle_beta   90.00
_cell.angle_gamma   90.00
#
_symmetry.space_group_name_H-M   'P 1'
#
loop_
_entity.id
_entity.type
_entity.pdbx_description
1 polymer ?
#
loop_
_entity_poly.entity_id
_entity_poly.type
_entity_poly.pdbx_seq_one_letter_code
_entity_poly.pdbx_strand_id
1 'polypeptide(L)' 'MLKQFQTSCIIIVITITTTTITITTTITTTNTTTTTTTTIITTTTTTTTTSNFIVCRVERRERVATVHMRKRQI' A
#
# COMPACT_ATOMS: atom_id res chain seq x y z
N MET A 1 40.95 0.01 6.81
CA MET A 1 39.84 0.95 6.61
C MET A 1 38.53 0.20 6.84
N LEU A 2 37.73 0.57 7.85
CA LEU A 2 36.40 -0.01 8.05
C LEU A 2 35.42 0.70 7.10
N LYS A 3 34.80 -0.03 6.17
CA LYS A 3 33.78 0.52 5.27
C LYS A 3 32.45 0.51 5.99
N GLN A 4 31.77 1.66 6.07
CA GLN A 4 30.46 1.76 6.69
C GLN A 4 29.40 1.77 5.57
N PHE A 5 28.47 0.82 5.63
CA PHE A 5 27.30 0.81 4.75
C PHE A 5 26.15 1.47 5.51
N GLN A 6 25.55 2.51 4.92
CA GLN A 6 24.29 3.07 5.39
C GLN A 6 23.20 2.63 4.43
N THR A 7 22.10 2.08 4.96
CA THR A 7 20.92 1.72 4.17
C THR A 7 19.74 2.57 4.63
N SER A 8 19.06 3.23 3.70
CA SER A 8 17.87 4.05 3.93
C SER A 8 16.71 3.48 3.13
N CYS A 9 15.58 3.20 3.77
CA CYS A 9 14.39 2.62 3.10
C CYS A 9 13.17 3.54 3.22
N ILE A 10 12.29 3.51 2.22
CA ILE A 10 10.99 4.18 2.18
C ILE A 10 9.92 3.12 1.90
N ILE A 11 8.80 3.18 2.62
CA ILE A 11 7.62 2.33 2.37
C ILE A 11 6.61 3.16 1.57
N ILE A 12 6.24 2.67 0.40
CA ILE A 12 5.22 3.25 -0.46
C ILE A 12 3.97 2.37 -0.35
N VAL A 13 2.88 2.94 0.16
CA VAL A 13 1.59 2.26 0.28
C VAL A 13 0.68 2.75 -0.83
N ILE A 14 0.27 1.84 -1.71
CA ILE A 14 -0.66 2.13 -2.80
C ILE A 14 -1.98 1.43 -2.49
N THR A 15 -3.04 2.22 -2.32
CA THR A 15 -4.39 1.72 -2.12
C THR A 15 -5.20 1.98 -3.38
N ILE A 16 -5.66 0.92 -4.04
CA ILE A 16 -6.52 0.99 -5.23
C ILE A 16 -7.90 0.47 -4.84
N THR A 17 -8.90 1.35 -4.94
CA THR A 17 -10.31 1.00 -4.81
C THR A 17 -10.84 0.66 -6.19
N THR A 18 -11.17 -0.61 -6.44
CA THR A 18 -11.69 -1.06 -7.75
C THR A 18 -13.14 -1.51 -7.63
N THR A 19 -13.95 -1.13 -8.62
CA THR A 19 -15.33 -1.57 -8.94
C THR A 19 -16.30 -1.70 -7.77
N THR A 20 -17.29 -0.81 -7.75
CA THR A 20 -18.49 -0.92 -6.91
C THR A 20 -19.52 -1.80 -7.63
N ILE A 21 -19.86 -2.94 -7.06
CA ILE A 21 -20.93 -3.82 -7.56
C ILE A 21 -22.20 -3.52 -6.77
N THR A 22 -23.26 -3.08 -7.45
CA THR A 22 -24.57 -2.82 -6.85
C THR A 22 -25.57 -3.84 -7.36
N ILE A 23 -26.20 -4.58 -6.45
CA ILE A 23 -27.25 -5.56 -6.76
C ILE A 23 -28.56 -5.03 -6.17
N THR A 24 -29.56 -4.78 -7.02
CA THR A 24 -30.90 -4.32 -6.62
C THR A 24 -31.91 -5.41 -6.95
N THR A 25 -32.64 -5.88 -5.94
CA THR A 25 -33.74 -6.85 -6.13
C THR A 25 -35.08 -6.15 -6.09
N THR A 26 -35.87 -6.33 -7.16
CA THR A 26 -37.23 -5.79 -7.29
C THR A 26 -38.23 -6.93 -7.40
N ILE A 27 -39.26 -6.94 -6.55
CA ILE A 27 -40.41 -7.83 -6.67
C ILE A 27 -41.54 -7.07 -7.35
N THR A 28 -42.04 -7.63 -8.45
CA THR A 28 -43.24 -7.12 -9.14
C THR A 28 -44.35 -8.13 -8.99
N THR A 29 -45.43 -7.75 -8.31
CA THR A 29 -46.64 -8.56 -8.16
C THR A 29 -47.74 -7.96 -9.03
N THR A 30 -48.26 -8.77 -9.97
CA THR A 30 -49.39 -8.38 -10.83
C THR A 30 -50.64 -9.10 -10.35
N ASN A 31 -51.62 -8.33 -9.90
CA ASN A 31 -52.98 -8.80 -9.66
C ASN A 31 -53.87 -8.32 -10.83
N THR A 32 -55.02 -8.95 -11.06
CA THR A 32 -55.87 -8.80 -12.28
C THR A 32 -56.22 -7.37 -12.72
N THR A 33 -56.07 -6.38 -11.84
CA THR A 33 -56.27 -4.95 -12.14
C THR A 33 -55.13 -4.03 -11.72
N THR A 34 -54.10 -4.54 -11.02
CA THR A 34 -53.05 -3.69 -10.42
C THR A 34 -51.70 -4.40 -10.43
N THR A 35 -50.66 -3.72 -10.93
CA THR A 35 -49.26 -4.14 -10.80
C THR A 35 -48.57 -3.31 -9.73
N THR A 36 -47.98 -3.96 -8.73
CA THR A 36 -47.21 -3.31 -7.66
C THR A 36 -45.76 -3.75 -7.76
N THR A 37 -44.82 -2.80 -7.80
CA THR A 37 -43.37 -3.07 -7.79
C THR A 37 -42.77 -2.57 -6.48
N THR A 38 -42.15 -3.45 -5.71
CA THR A 38 -41.44 -3.13 -4.47
C THR A 38 -39.95 -3.47 -4.62
N THR A 39 -39.08 -2.52 -4.27
CA THR A 39 -37.64 -2.76 -4.20
C THR A 39 -37.31 -3.20 -2.78
N ILE A 40 -36.71 -4.38 -2.61
CA ILE A 40 -36.63 -5.01 -1.28
C ILE A 40 -35.24 -4.86 -0.68
N ILE A 41 -34.18 -5.11 -1.46
CA ILE A 41 -32.80 -5.02 -0.97
C ILE A 41 -31.91 -4.43 -2.07
N THR A 42 -31.07 -3.45 -1.70
CA THR A 42 -29.95 -2.99 -2.52
C THR A 42 -28.66 -3.26 -1.75
N THR A 43 -27.81 -4.14 -2.27
CA THR A 43 -26.52 -4.49 -1.66
C THR A 43 -25.39 -3.92 -2.52
N THR A 44 -24.49 -3.15 -1.90
CA THR A 44 -23.36 -2.53 -2.58
C THR A 44 -22.06 -3.11 -2.03
N THR A 45 -21.27 -3.78 -2.88
CA THR A 45 -19.97 -4.33 -2.51
C THR A 45 -18.88 -3.49 -3.15
N THR A 46 -17.94 -2.99 -2.34
CA THR A 46 -16.77 -2.24 -2.81
C THR A 46 -15.52 -3.02 -2.46
N THR A 47 -14.71 -3.36 -3.47
CA THR A 47 -13.43 -4.04 -3.27
C THR A 47 -12.29 -3.03 -3.16
N THR A 48 -11.52 -3.13 -2.08
CA THR A 48 -10.30 -2.33 -1.89
C THR A 48 -9.09 -3.25 -1.85
N THR A 49 -8.05 -2.88 -2.59
CA THR A 49 -6.78 -3.61 -2.61
C THR A 49 -5.68 -2.67 -2.14
N THR A 50 -4.89 -3.14 -1.17
CA THR A 50 -3.77 -2.38 -0.61
C THR A 50 -2.49 -3.14 -0.89
N SER A 51 -1.53 -2.46 -1.53
CA SER A 51 -0.21 -2.99 -1.84
C SER A 51 0.86 -2.19 -1.11
N ASN A 52 1.81 -2.89 -0.49
CA ASN A 52 2.94 -2.29 0.20
C ASN A 52 4.23 -2.54 -0.58
N PHE A 53 4.95 -1.48 -0.95
CA PHE A 53 6.24 -1.54 -1.61
C PHE A 53 7.32 -1.00 -0.67
N ILE A 54 8.43 -1.72 -0.53
CA ILE A 54 9.57 -1.28 0.28
C ILE A 54 10.73 -1.01 -0.67
N VAL A 55 11.15 0.26 -0.75
CA VAL A 55 12.27 0.69 -1.61
C VAL A 55 13.44 1.09 -0.72
N CYS A 56 14.58 0.43 -0.88
CA CYS A 56 15.79 0.70 -0.09
C CYS A 56 16.94 1.21 -0.98
N ARG A 57 17.63 2.25 -0.51
CA ARG A 57 18.90 2.75 -1.07
C ARG A 57 20.04 2.38 -0.13
N VAL A 58 21.08 1.77 -0.68
CA VAL A 58 22.33 1.48 0.04
C VAL A 58 23.38 2.50 -0.37
N GLU A 59 23.84 3.32 0.57
CA GLU A 59 24.97 4.20 0.39
C GLU A 59 26.23 3.58 0.99
N ARG A 60 27.29 3.50 0.18
CA ARG A 60 28.63 3.10 0.64
C ARG A 60 29.41 4.35 0.99
N ARG A 61 29.70 4.57 2.28
CA ARG A 61 30.59 5.64 2.72
C ARG A 61 31.93 5.07 3.16
N GLU A 62 32.99 5.48 2.49
CA GLU A 62 34.36 5.17 2.92
C GLU A 62 34.84 6.25 3.89
N ARG A 63 35.07 5.89 5.16
CA ARG A 63 35.74 6.76 6.12
C ARG A 63 37.23 6.39 6.15
N VAL A 64 38.08 7.34 5.77
CA VAL A 64 39.53 7.21 5.91
C VAL A 64 39.87 7.42 7.39
N ALA A 65 40.28 6.36 8.07
CA ALA A 65 40.85 6.48 9.41
C ALA A 65 42.26 7.08 9.27
N THR A 66 42.43 8.34 9.64
CA THR A 66 43.75 8.96 9.77
C THR A 66 44.44 8.37 10.99
N VAL A 67 45.37 7.45 10.77
CA VAL A 67 46.21 6.88 11.84
C VAL A 67 47.17 7.97 12.31
N HIS A 68 47.00 8.46 13.54
CA HIS A 68 48.00 9.30 14.19
C HIS A 68 49.17 8.42 14.65
N MET A 69 50.22 8.38 13.83
CA MET A 69 51.50 7.81 14.23
C MET A 69 52.16 8.72 15.27
N ARG A 70 52.26 8.25 16.51
CA ARG A 70 53.06 8.93 17.54
C ARG A 70 54.54 8.64 17.24
N LYS A 71 55.31 9.66 16.81
CA LYS A 71 56.75 9.52 16.59
C LYS A 71 57.42 9.12 17.92
N ARG A 72 58.15 8.00 17.92
CA ARG A 72 59.14 7.72 18.96
C ARG A 72 60.39 8.50 18.61
N GLN A 73 60.81 9.41 19.47
CA GLN A 73 62.17 9.96 19.43
C GLN A 73 63.11 8.85 19.88
N ILE A 74 64.12 8.57 19.07
CA ILE A 74 65.26 7.72 19.41
C ILE A 74 66.35 8.63 19.99
#